data_AF-A0A2V5Q2Z3-F1
#
_entry.id   AF-A0A2V5Q2Z3-F1
#
_cell.length_a   1.000
_cell.length_b   1.000
_cell.length_c   1.000
_cell.angle_alpha   90.00
_cell.angle_beta   90.00
_cell.angle_gamma   90.00
#
_symmetry.space_group_name_H-M   'P 1'
#
loop_
_entity.id
_entity.type
_entity.pdbx_description
1 polymer ?
#
loop_
_entity_poly.entity_id
_entity_poly.type
_entity_poly.pdbx_seq_one_letter_code
_entity_poly.pdbx_strand_id
1 'polypeptide(L)'
;MVQRMLTAPDVRRSRRSVIMSGLADIPIAFTFLSIGLLLWVFYQTHHDPNLPKTPNEIFCHYILYEMPVGMRGLLLAGIFATAMGSLSTALNALATSFTRDWYEPYINPRSTSEQSLRAVRWATVWFSVLMIVVASITSYLVIVYPNVRIIPIVLGIYGYTYGSVLGIFLAGMLTRSRGNDRGNFLAMIIGFIVVAILSGLPNKLAALCGTMAYKQPSWLPVMEFPWWICFGTIVTFSVAILFRTTREHHPPS
;
A
#
# COMPACT_ATOMS: atom_id res chain seq x y z
N MET A 1 1.92 -11.41 0.02
CA MET A 1 2.41 -12.40 -0.97
C MET A 1 3.70 -13.10 -0.56
N VAL A 2 4.70 -12.39 0.00
CA VAL A 2 6.00 -12.99 0.39
C VAL A 2 5.87 -14.19 1.32
N GLN A 3 5.01 -14.13 2.35
CA GLN A 3 4.77 -15.27 3.24
C GLN A 3 4.27 -16.52 2.51
N ARG A 4 3.40 -16.36 1.50
CA ARG A 4 2.88 -17.50 0.69
C ARG A 4 3.95 -18.09 -0.24
N MET A 5 4.97 -17.31 -0.58
CA MET A 5 6.10 -17.80 -1.39
C MET A 5 7.07 -18.65 -0.58
N LEU A 6 7.23 -18.36 0.72
CA LEU A 6 8.11 -19.10 1.64
C LEU A 6 7.52 -20.45 2.08
N THR A 7 6.21 -20.63 1.95
CA THR A 7 5.52 -21.90 2.19
C THR A 7 5.45 -22.80 0.96
N ALA A 8 5.96 -22.37 -0.20
CA ALA A 8 5.95 -23.17 -1.41
C ALA A 8 7.04 -24.26 -1.34
N PRO A 9 6.74 -25.50 -1.75
CA PRO A 9 7.67 -26.62 -1.62
C PRO A 9 8.90 -26.52 -2.54
N ASP A 10 8.86 -25.66 -3.57
CA ASP A 10 9.93 -25.54 -4.55
C ASP A 10 10.03 -24.12 -5.13
N VAL A 11 11.25 -23.62 -5.33
CA VAL A 11 11.54 -22.30 -5.91
C VAL A 11 10.92 -22.15 -7.30
N ARG A 12 10.93 -23.22 -8.10
CA ARG A 12 10.36 -23.19 -9.47
C ARG A 12 8.84 -22.98 -9.44
N ARG A 13 8.16 -23.55 -8.45
CA ARG A 13 6.70 -23.39 -8.25
C ARG A 13 6.38 -21.99 -7.74
N SER A 14 7.18 -21.45 -6.83
CA SER A 14 7.04 -20.07 -6.33
C SER A 14 7.16 -19.05 -7.47
N ARG A 15 8.18 -19.17 -8.33
CA ARG A 15 8.34 -18.31 -9.52
C ARG A 15 7.18 -18.42 -10.50
N ARG A 16 6.72 -19.64 -10.79
CA ARG A 16 5.57 -19.86 -11.68
C ARG A 16 4.30 -19.25 -11.09
N SER A 17 4.09 -19.32 -9.78
CA SER A 17 2.94 -18.70 -9.13
C SER A 17 2.93 -17.19 -9.26
N VAL A 18 4.09 -16.52 -9.17
CA VAL A 18 4.19 -15.07 -9.36
C VAL A 18 3.85 -14.68 -10.80
N ILE A 19 4.43 -15.39 -11.78
CA ILE A 19 4.17 -15.13 -13.21
C ILE A 19 2.69 -15.37 -13.53
N MET A 20 2.11 -16.47 -13.05
CA MET A 20 0.70 -16.78 -13.27
C MET A 20 -0.23 -15.77 -12.60
N SER A 21 0.13 -15.24 -11.42
CA SER A 21 -0.63 -14.17 -10.78
C SER A 21 -0.63 -12.90 -11.64
N GLY A 22 0.53 -12.47 -12.13
CA GLY A 22 0.60 -11.29 -12.99
C GLY A 22 -0.10 -11.49 -14.34
N LEU A 23 -0.05 -12.69 -14.91
CA LEU A 23 -0.78 -13.00 -16.14
C LEU A 23 -2.30 -13.01 -15.92
N ALA A 24 -2.77 -13.48 -14.75
CA ALA A 24 -4.18 -13.49 -14.39
C ALA A 24 -4.75 -12.07 -14.18
N ASP A 25 -3.91 -11.08 -13.84
CA ASP A 25 -4.35 -9.70 -13.67
C ASP A 25 -4.77 -9.04 -15.01
N ILE A 26 -4.18 -9.46 -16.14
CA ILE A 26 -4.48 -8.92 -17.47
C ILE A 26 -5.96 -9.10 -17.87
N PRO A 27 -6.54 -10.32 -17.89
CA PRO A 27 -7.95 -10.51 -18.24
C PRO A 27 -8.89 -9.86 -17.21
N ILE A 28 -8.51 -9.81 -15.93
CA ILE A 28 -9.28 -9.13 -14.89
C ILE A 28 -9.37 -7.63 -15.21
N ALA A 29 -8.23 -6.99 -15.46
CA ALA A 29 -8.18 -5.58 -15.83
C ALA A 29 -8.98 -5.30 -17.11
N PHE A 30 -8.85 -6.16 -18.13
CA PHE A 30 -9.63 -6.05 -19.36
C PHE A 30 -11.14 -6.11 -19.10
N THR A 31 -11.58 -6.98 -18.20
CA THR A 31 -13.00 -7.11 -17.81
C THR A 31 -13.50 -5.82 -17.16
N PHE A 32 -12.77 -5.26 -16.18
CA PHE A 32 -13.17 -4.01 -15.52
C PHE A 32 -13.18 -2.81 -16.48
N LEU A 33 -12.21 -2.71 -17.39
CA LEU A 33 -12.18 -1.66 -18.41
C LEU A 33 -13.36 -1.79 -19.38
N SER A 34 -13.67 -3.02 -19.80
CA SER A 34 -14.81 -3.30 -20.68
C SER A 34 -16.14 -2.93 -20.01
N ILE A 35 -16.31 -3.27 -18.73
CA ILE A 35 -17.49 -2.88 -17.95
C ILE A 35 -17.63 -1.36 -17.89
N GLY A 36 -16.55 -0.63 -17.60
CA GLY A 36 -16.55 0.83 -17.55
C GLY A 36 -16.97 1.46 -18.89
N LEU A 37 -16.45 0.94 -20.01
CA LEU A 37 -16.83 1.38 -21.35
C LEU A 37 -18.31 1.09 -21.65
N LEU A 38 -18.79 -0.11 -21.31
CA LEU A 38 -20.19 -0.50 -21.53
C LEU A 38 -21.15 0.36 -20.71
N LEU A 39 -20.83 0.68 -19.46
CA LEU A 39 -21.63 1.59 -18.64
C LEU A 39 -21.66 3.00 -19.23
N TRP A 40 -20.53 3.48 -19.75
CA TRP A 40 -20.46 4.79 -20.41
C TRP A 40 -21.36 4.86 -21.65
N VAL A 41 -21.42 3.78 -22.45
CA VAL A 41 -22.33 3.69 -23.61
C VAL A 41 -23.79 3.51 -23.16
N PHE A 42 -24.04 2.70 -22.12
CA PHE A 42 -25.37 2.44 -21.59
C PHE A 42 -26.08 3.73 -21.15
N TYR A 43 -25.42 4.55 -20.32
CA TYR A 43 -26.01 5.80 -19.81
C TYR A 43 -26.07 6.94 -20.84
N GLN A 44 -25.45 6.79 -22.01
CA GLN A 44 -25.72 7.70 -23.15
C GLN A 44 -27.07 7.40 -23.82
N THR A 45 -27.52 6.15 -23.77
CA THR A 45 -28.79 5.72 -24.39
C THR A 45 -29.95 5.71 -23.39
N HIS A 46 -29.67 5.44 -22.12
CA HIS A 46 -30.63 5.40 -21.03
C HIS A 46 -30.30 6.52 -20.04
N HIS A 47 -30.90 7.69 -20.27
CA HIS A 47 -30.71 8.84 -19.38
C HIS A 47 -31.45 8.62 -18.06
N ASP A 48 -30.70 8.33 -16.99
CA ASP A 48 -31.20 8.30 -15.61
C ASP A 48 -30.98 9.68 -14.95
N PRO A 49 -32.05 10.38 -14.52
CA PRO A 49 -31.96 11.65 -13.80
C PRO A 49 -31.20 11.55 -12.46
N ASN A 50 -31.11 10.36 -11.86
CA ASN A 50 -30.50 10.13 -10.55
C ASN A 50 -29.06 9.62 -10.64
N LEU A 51 -28.42 9.67 -11.82
CA LEU A 51 -27.07 9.18 -12.00
C LEU A 51 -26.07 9.94 -11.11
N PRO A 52 -25.21 9.23 -10.33
CA PRO A 52 -24.17 9.87 -9.55
C PRO A 52 -23.21 10.66 -10.45
N LYS A 53 -22.87 11.88 -10.03
CA LYS A 53 -21.91 12.74 -10.75
C LYS A 53 -20.46 12.25 -10.59
N THR A 54 -20.21 11.40 -9.60
CA THR A 54 -18.90 10.81 -9.30
C THR A 54 -18.69 9.53 -10.11
N PRO A 55 -17.67 9.46 -10.99
CA PRO A 55 -17.44 8.28 -11.84
C PRO A 55 -17.27 6.96 -11.06
N ASN A 56 -16.78 7.04 -9.82
CA ASN A 56 -16.54 5.89 -8.96
C ASN A 56 -17.83 5.22 -8.45
N GLU A 57 -18.95 5.94 -8.45
CA GLU A 57 -20.23 5.44 -7.89
C GLU A 57 -21.16 4.86 -8.97
N ILE A 58 -20.89 5.14 -10.25
CA ILE A 58 -21.71 4.71 -11.38
C ILE A 58 -21.83 3.18 -11.44
N PHE A 59 -20.73 2.46 -11.19
CA PHE A 59 -20.75 0.99 -11.18
C PHE A 59 -21.64 0.44 -10.07
N CYS A 60 -21.57 1.02 -8.86
CA CYS A 60 -22.43 0.63 -7.75
C CYS A 60 -23.91 0.96 -8.03
N HIS A 61 -24.20 2.12 -8.62
CA HIS A 61 -25.55 2.52 -9.02
C HIS A 61 -26.19 1.50 -9.96
N TYR A 62 -25.45 1.07 -10.99
CA TYR A 62 -25.93 0.07 -11.94
C TYR A 62 -26.25 -1.28 -11.27
N ILE A 63 -25.41 -1.74 -10.34
CA ILE A 63 -25.64 -3.01 -9.60
C ILE A 63 -26.93 -2.93 -8.76
N LEU A 64 -27.21 -1.77 -8.16
CA LEU A 64 -28.34 -1.63 -7.24
C LEU A 64 -29.68 -1.47 -7.96
N TYR A 65 -29.70 -0.69 -9.04
CA TYR A 65 -30.94 -0.24 -9.68
C TYR A 65 -31.27 -0.96 -11.00
N GLU A 66 -30.27 -1.36 -11.80
CA GLU A 66 -30.49 -1.92 -13.14
C GLU A 66 -30.36 -3.45 -13.19
N MET A 67 -29.63 -4.07 -12.26
CA MET A 67 -29.44 -5.52 -12.27
C MET A 67 -30.65 -6.29 -11.70
N PRO A 68 -31.02 -7.43 -12.31
CA PRO A 68 -32.10 -8.25 -11.81
C PRO A 68 -31.79 -8.85 -10.45
N VAL A 69 -32.86 -9.12 -9.71
CA VAL A 69 -32.81 -9.79 -8.41
C VAL A 69 -32.12 -11.16 -8.55
N GLY A 70 -31.33 -11.55 -7.56
CA GLY A 70 -30.47 -12.74 -7.63
C GLY A 70 -29.05 -12.42 -8.14
N MET A 71 -28.90 -11.90 -9.36
CA MET A 71 -27.57 -11.57 -9.91
C MET A 71 -26.87 -10.47 -9.11
N ARG A 72 -27.59 -9.40 -8.75
CA ARG A 72 -27.06 -8.35 -7.89
C ARG A 72 -26.61 -8.89 -6.52
N GLY A 73 -27.36 -9.86 -5.98
CA GLY A 73 -27.05 -10.49 -4.69
C GLY A 73 -25.78 -11.34 -4.76
N LEU A 74 -25.63 -12.14 -5.82
CA LEU A 74 -24.43 -12.93 -6.07
C LEU A 74 -23.19 -12.05 -6.24
N LEU A 75 -23.32 -10.95 -6.98
CA LEU A 75 -22.22 -10.02 -7.23
C LEU A 75 -21.80 -9.29 -5.95
N LEU A 76 -22.76 -8.77 -5.18
CA LEU A 76 -22.48 -8.15 -3.88
C LEU A 76 -21.82 -9.15 -2.90
N ALA A 77 -22.33 -10.38 -2.83
CA ALA A 77 -21.74 -11.43 -2.02
C ALA A 77 -20.28 -11.72 -2.42
N GLY A 78 -20.00 -11.79 -3.73
CA GLY A 78 -18.64 -11.94 -4.26
C GLY A 78 -17.72 -10.79 -3.87
N ILE A 79 -18.17 -9.53 -4.02
CA ILE A 79 -17.40 -8.35 -3.62
C ILE A 79 -17.06 -8.40 -2.13
N PHE A 80 -18.05 -8.69 -1.27
CA PHE A 80 -17.81 -8.79 0.17
C PHE A 80 -16.86 -9.94 0.52
N ALA A 81 -17.02 -11.11 -0.11
CA ALA A 81 -16.13 -12.25 0.10
C ALA A 81 -14.67 -11.92 -0.28
N THR A 82 -14.45 -11.28 -1.43
CA THR A 82 -13.12 -10.82 -1.86
C THR A 82 -12.54 -9.76 -0.92
N ALA A 83 -13.35 -8.80 -0.49
CA ALA A 83 -12.93 -7.76 0.45
C ALA A 83 -12.52 -8.36 1.80
N MET A 84 -13.32 -9.29 2.35
CA MET A 84 -13.02 -9.99 3.60
C MET A 84 -11.72 -10.82 3.51
N GLY A 85 -11.47 -11.49 2.38
CA GLY A 85 -10.23 -12.25 2.15
C GLY A 85 -8.98 -11.36 2.18
N SER A 86 -9.04 -10.20 1.53
CA SER A 86 -7.95 -9.21 1.54
C SER A 86 -7.75 -8.61 2.93
N LEU A 87 -8.83 -8.25 3.62
CA LEU A 87 -8.80 -7.68 4.97
C LEU A 87 -8.18 -8.66 5.98
N SER A 88 -8.62 -9.92 5.96
CA SER A 88 -8.10 -10.97 6.83
C SER A 88 -6.60 -11.19 6.60
N THR A 89 -6.17 -11.22 5.34
CA THR A 89 -4.74 -11.35 5.00
C THR A 89 -3.92 -10.18 5.51
N ALA A 90 -4.43 -8.95 5.36
CA ALA A 90 -3.75 -7.73 5.84
C ALA A 90 -3.65 -7.71 7.37
N LEU A 91 -4.74 -7.99 8.08
CA LEU A 91 -4.76 -8.05 9.55
C LEU A 91 -3.82 -9.13 10.09
N ASN A 92 -3.80 -10.31 9.47
CA ASN A 92 -2.90 -11.38 9.87
C ASN A 92 -1.42 -10.99 9.66
N ALA A 93 -1.09 -10.32 8.54
CA ALA A 93 0.25 -9.84 8.27
C ALA A 93 0.69 -8.78 9.29
N LEU A 94 -0.18 -7.81 9.61
CA LEU A 94 0.09 -6.77 10.62
C LEU A 94 0.26 -7.37 12.02
N ALA A 95 -0.63 -8.26 12.44
CA ALA A 95 -0.54 -8.91 13.75
C ALA A 95 0.72 -9.77 13.88
N THR A 96 1.11 -10.48 12.81
CA THR A 96 2.32 -11.30 12.80
C THR A 96 3.57 -10.43 12.83
N SER A 97 3.64 -9.38 12.01
CA SER A 97 4.79 -8.45 12.00
C SER A 97 4.92 -7.75 13.33
N PHE A 98 3.85 -7.21 13.91
CA PHE A 98 3.90 -6.63 15.26
C PHE A 98 4.40 -7.63 16.31
N THR A 99 3.91 -8.87 16.27
CA THR A 99 4.30 -9.87 17.28
C THR A 99 5.77 -10.27 17.12
N ARG A 100 6.21 -10.55 15.89
CA ARG A 100 7.59 -11.02 15.62
C ARG A 100 8.64 -9.91 15.70
N ASP A 101 8.28 -8.70 15.28
CA ASP A 101 9.24 -7.60 15.16
C ASP A 101 9.30 -6.73 16.43
N TRP A 102 8.18 -6.60 17.17
CA TRP A 102 8.11 -5.80 18.40
C TRP A 102 7.88 -6.64 19.66
N TYR A 103 6.85 -7.50 19.69
CA TYR A 103 6.46 -8.18 20.93
C TYR A 103 7.51 -9.18 21.42
N GLU A 104 7.94 -10.10 20.57
CA GLU A 104 8.95 -11.10 20.94
C GLU A 104 10.30 -10.44 21.25
N PRO A 105 10.87 -9.52 20.44
CA PRO A 105 12.22 -9.03 20.72
C PRO A 105 12.31 -7.97 21.83
N TYR A 106 11.29 -7.12 21.99
CA TYR A 106 11.38 -5.94 22.88
C TYR A 106 10.41 -5.96 24.07
N ILE A 107 9.24 -6.58 23.94
CA ILE A 107 8.22 -6.58 25.01
C ILE A 107 8.38 -7.81 25.91
N ASN A 108 8.51 -8.99 25.31
CA ASN A 108 8.70 -10.25 26.04
C ASN A 108 9.64 -11.23 25.31
N PRO A 109 10.97 -11.03 25.45
CA PRO A 109 12.03 -11.89 24.86
C PRO A 109 11.99 -13.37 25.21
N ARG A 110 11.27 -13.75 26.27
CA ARG A 110 11.14 -15.12 26.74
C ARG A 110 9.70 -15.64 26.62
N SER A 111 8.92 -15.10 25.69
CA SER A 111 7.53 -15.49 25.51
C SER A 111 7.39 -16.97 25.18
N THR A 112 6.50 -17.66 25.88
CA THR A 112 6.09 -19.02 25.50
C THR A 112 5.21 -18.99 24.25
N SER A 113 5.08 -20.13 23.57
CA SER A 113 4.23 -20.26 22.36
C SER A 113 2.78 -19.81 22.61
N GLU A 114 2.23 -20.10 23.80
CA GLU A 114 0.90 -19.62 24.19
C GLU A 114 0.83 -18.10 24.34
N GLN A 115 1.86 -17.47 24.92
CA GLN A 115 1.91 -16.02 25.10
C GLN A 115 2.04 -15.31 23.76
N SER A 116 2.87 -15.81 22.84
CA SER A 116 2.95 -15.31 21.46
C SER A 116 1.61 -15.45 20.74
N LEU A 117 0.91 -16.58 20.90
CA LEU A 117 -0.40 -16.79 20.27
C LEU A 117 -1.46 -15.82 20.81
N ARG A 118 -1.47 -15.56 22.14
CA ARG A 118 -2.34 -14.55 22.74
C ARG A 118 -2.00 -13.15 22.23
N ALA A 119 -0.71 -12.83 22.07
CA ALA A 119 -0.26 -11.55 21.52
C ALA A 119 -0.75 -11.35 20.09
N VAL A 120 -0.65 -12.36 19.21
CA VAL A 120 -1.18 -12.30 17.83
C VAL A 120 -2.69 -12.04 17.84
N ARG A 121 -3.46 -12.72 18.68
CA ARG A 121 -4.92 -12.53 18.78
C ARG A 121 -5.28 -11.11 19.23
N TRP A 122 -4.64 -10.60 20.28
CA TRP A 122 -4.86 -9.24 20.76
C TRP A 122 -4.41 -8.18 19.76
N ALA A 123 -3.27 -8.38 19.10
CA ALA A 123 -2.81 -7.51 18.03
C ALA A 123 -3.83 -7.47 16.88
N THR A 124 -4.40 -8.62 16.50
CA THR A 124 -5.42 -8.71 15.45
C THR A 124 -6.66 -7.89 15.82
N VAL A 125 -7.16 -8.01 17.05
CA VAL A 125 -8.29 -7.21 17.55
C VAL A 125 -7.95 -5.73 17.53
N TRP A 126 -6.78 -5.36 18.03
CA TRP A 126 -6.35 -3.96 18.10
C TRP A 126 -6.21 -3.33 16.71
N PHE A 127 -5.57 -4.00 15.75
CA PHE A 127 -5.48 -3.54 14.36
C PHE A 127 -6.84 -3.52 13.66
N SER A 128 -7.76 -4.43 14.01
CA SER A 128 -9.12 -4.41 13.47
C SER A 128 -9.88 -3.17 13.93
N VAL A 129 -9.80 -2.83 15.22
CA VAL A 129 -10.39 -1.61 15.78
C VAL A 129 -9.75 -0.38 15.14
N LEU A 130 -8.42 -0.34 15.01
CA LEU A 130 -7.72 0.75 14.33
C LEU A 130 -8.19 0.91 12.88
N MET A 131 -8.31 -0.18 12.12
CA MET A 131 -8.83 -0.13 10.75
C MET A 131 -10.25 0.40 10.68
N ILE A 132 -11.13 0.02 11.62
CA ILE A 132 -12.49 0.55 11.70
C ILE A 132 -12.45 2.06 11.94
N VAL A 133 -11.65 2.53 12.89
CA VAL A 133 -11.52 3.98 13.20
C VAL A 133 -11.03 4.75 11.97
N VAL A 134 -9.95 4.29 11.33
CA VAL A 134 -9.40 4.94 10.13
C VAL A 134 -10.40 4.92 8.97
N ALA A 135 -11.11 3.81 8.77
CA ALA A 135 -12.16 3.70 7.76
C ALA A 135 -13.33 4.65 8.04
N SER A 136 -13.79 4.75 9.29
CA SER A 136 -14.85 5.67 9.70
C SER A 136 -14.45 7.13 9.49
N ILE A 137 -13.24 7.52 9.88
CA ILE A 137 -12.72 8.88 9.66
C ILE A 137 -12.64 9.18 8.16
N THR A 138 -12.10 8.24 7.38
CA THR A 138 -11.96 8.42 5.93
C THR A 138 -13.33 8.53 5.26
N SER A 139 -14.29 7.69 5.64
CA SER A 139 -15.68 7.75 5.16
C SER A 139 -16.32 9.11 5.45
N TYR A 140 -16.18 9.60 6.68
CA TYR A 140 -16.65 10.93 7.07
C TYR A 140 -16.02 12.04 6.24
N LEU A 141 -14.70 12.01 6.03
CA LEU A 141 -14.00 13.01 5.23
C LEU A 141 -14.44 13.02 3.76
N VAL A 142 -14.74 11.86 3.18
CA VAL A 142 -15.20 11.75 1.79
C VAL A 142 -16.62 12.33 1.62
N ILE A 143 -17.49 12.12 2.62
CA ILE A 143 -18.85 12.69 2.63
C ILE A 143 -18.79 14.22 2.74
N VAL A 144 -17.91 14.76 3.60
CA VAL A 144 -17.79 16.21 3.82
C VAL A 144 -17.01 16.92 2.70
N TYR A 145 -16.00 16.25 2.13
CA TYR A 145 -15.13 16.80 1.08
C TYR A 145 -15.10 15.89 -0.17
N PRO A 146 -16.16 15.91 -1.00
CA PRO A 146 -16.31 15.00 -2.15
C PRO A 146 -15.24 15.19 -3.25
N ASN A 147 -14.49 16.29 -3.23
CA ASN A 147 -13.38 16.52 -4.16
C ASN A 147 -12.09 15.76 -3.77
N VAL A 148 -12.03 15.19 -2.55
CA VAL A 148 -10.85 14.47 -2.06
C VAL A 148 -10.91 13.02 -2.55
N ARG A 149 -10.06 12.68 -3.52
CA ARG A 149 -9.92 11.31 -4.01
C ARG A 149 -9.07 10.50 -3.03
N ILE A 150 -9.61 9.37 -2.53
CA ILE A 150 -8.91 8.47 -1.60
C ILE A 150 -7.69 7.81 -2.26
N ILE A 151 -7.81 7.44 -3.54
CA ILE A 151 -6.79 6.70 -4.29
C ILE A 151 -5.42 7.43 -4.27
N PRO A 152 -5.31 8.73 -4.61
CA PRO A 152 -4.07 9.49 -4.48
C PRO A 152 -3.46 9.53 -3.07
N ILE A 153 -4.29 9.56 -2.02
CA ILE A 153 -3.80 9.60 -0.63
C ILE A 153 -3.11 8.30 -0.29
N VAL A 154 -3.78 7.17 -0.56
CA VAL A 154 -3.25 5.83 -0.31
C VAL A 154 -1.99 5.60 -1.15
N LEU A 155 -2.04 5.91 -2.46
CA LEU A 155 -0.89 5.82 -3.36
C LEU A 155 0.28 6.72 -2.91
N GLY A 156 0.00 7.87 -2.30
CA GLY A 156 1.03 8.72 -1.73
C GLY A 156 1.73 8.08 -0.54
N ILE A 157 0.97 7.58 0.44
CA ILE A 157 1.56 6.88 1.59
C ILE A 157 2.46 5.72 1.11
N TYR A 158 1.99 4.94 0.13
CA TYR A 158 2.79 3.90 -0.51
C TYR A 158 4.04 4.46 -1.18
N GLY A 159 3.90 5.49 -2.01
CA GLY A 159 4.99 6.10 -2.77
C GLY A 159 6.13 6.63 -1.90
N TYR A 160 5.80 7.29 -0.78
CA TYR A 160 6.79 7.88 0.11
C TYR A 160 7.58 6.86 0.92
N THR A 161 6.92 5.77 1.34
CA THR A 161 7.51 4.81 2.28
C THR A 161 8.17 3.62 1.59
N TYR A 162 7.54 3.07 0.53
CA TYR A 162 8.06 1.89 -0.16
C TYR A 162 9.34 2.18 -0.93
N GLY A 163 9.51 3.40 -1.46
CA GLY A 163 10.74 3.78 -2.15
C GLY A 163 11.97 3.63 -1.23
N SER A 164 11.90 4.14 0.00
CA SER A 164 13.00 4.04 0.96
C SER A 164 13.29 2.60 1.39
N VAL A 165 12.25 1.81 1.67
CA VAL A 165 12.42 0.40 2.06
C VAL A 165 13.01 -0.42 0.92
N LEU A 166 12.53 -0.23 -0.31
CA LEU A 166 13.06 -0.91 -1.49
C LEU A 166 14.51 -0.53 -1.76
N GLY A 167 14.89 0.74 -1.56
CA GLY A 167 16.27 1.21 -1.75
C GLY A 167 17.27 0.51 -0.83
N ILE A 168 16.97 0.36 0.47
CA ILE A 168 17.84 -0.41 1.38
C ILE A 168 17.83 -1.88 1.02
N PHE A 169 16.67 -2.44 0.70
CA PHE A 169 16.57 -3.85 0.34
C PHE A 169 17.46 -4.17 -0.87
N LEU A 170 17.45 -3.32 -1.90
CA LEU A 170 18.36 -3.42 -3.03
C LEU A 170 19.82 -3.23 -2.62
N ALA A 171 20.12 -2.28 -1.71
CA ALA A 171 21.49 -2.07 -1.24
C ALA A 171 22.05 -3.32 -0.56
N GLY A 172 21.28 -3.96 0.33
CA GLY A 172 21.67 -5.20 1.01
C GLY A 172 21.68 -6.44 0.10
N MET A 173 20.81 -6.49 -0.91
CA MET A 173 20.80 -7.61 -1.87
C MET A 173 21.94 -7.53 -2.89
N LEU A 174 22.20 -6.33 -3.45
CA LEU A 174 23.17 -6.13 -4.53
C LEU A 174 24.59 -5.86 -4.00
N THR A 175 24.74 -5.47 -2.72
CA THR A 175 26.04 -5.11 -2.16
C THR A 175 26.36 -5.91 -0.90
N ARG A 176 27.48 -6.65 -0.92
CA ARG A 176 27.94 -7.45 0.23
C ARG A 176 28.78 -6.68 1.26
N SER A 177 29.28 -5.50 0.92
CA SER A 177 30.26 -4.74 1.73
C SER A 177 29.79 -3.33 2.09
N ARG A 178 28.57 -2.95 1.71
CA ARG A 178 28.00 -1.62 1.90
C ARG A 178 26.63 -1.72 2.58
N GLY A 179 26.31 -0.71 3.37
CA GLY A 179 25.14 -0.68 4.26
C GLY A 179 25.55 -0.85 5.73
N ASN A 180 25.18 0.12 6.55
CA ASN A 180 25.37 0.15 8.00
C ASN A 180 24.05 0.60 8.64
N ASP A 181 23.66 0.13 9.82
CA ASP A 181 22.36 0.42 10.42
C ASP A 181 22.06 1.92 10.51
N ARG A 182 23.04 2.72 10.99
CA ARG A 182 22.92 4.18 11.05
C ARG A 182 22.88 4.82 9.67
N GLY A 183 23.66 4.30 8.73
CA GLY A 183 23.72 4.80 7.35
C GLY A 183 22.44 4.50 6.57
N ASN A 184 21.86 3.33 6.79
CA ASN A 184 20.59 2.91 6.21
C ASN A 184 19.46 3.78 6.75
N PHE A 185 19.40 4.02 8.06
CA PHE A 185 18.41 4.93 8.64
C PHE A 185 18.49 6.34 8.04
N LEU A 186 19.70 6.89 7.91
CA LEU A 186 19.92 8.18 7.26
C LEU A 186 19.51 8.16 5.77
N ALA A 187 19.83 7.09 5.05
CA ALA A 187 19.44 6.91 3.66
C ALA A 187 17.92 6.91 3.48
N MET A 188 17.16 6.27 4.38
CA MET A 188 15.69 6.27 4.36
C MET A 188 15.12 7.67 4.53
N ILE A 189 15.66 8.43 5.50
CA ILE A 189 15.23 9.81 5.77
C ILE A 189 15.50 10.69 4.56
N ILE A 190 16.70 10.60 3.97
CA ILE A 190 17.06 11.40 2.79
C ILE A 190 16.18 11.01 1.60
N GLY A 191 15.97 9.71 1.34
CA GLY A 191 15.06 9.23 0.30
C GLY A 191 13.64 9.76 0.48
N PHE A 192 13.11 9.69 1.70
CA PHE A 192 11.78 10.20 2.03
C PHE A 192 11.67 11.71 1.78
N ILE A 193 12.66 12.49 2.25
CA ILE A 193 12.67 13.95 2.07
C ILE A 193 12.71 14.31 0.59
N VAL A 194 13.53 13.64 -0.21
CA VAL A 194 13.61 13.93 -1.66
C VAL A 194 12.28 13.64 -2.35
N VAL A 195 11.62 12.53 -2.04
CA VAL A 195 10.30 12.24 -2.61
C VAL A 195 9.23 13.21 -2.10
N ALA A 196 9.29 13.63 -0.83
CA ALA A 196 8.40 14.65 -0.29
C ALA A 196 8.54 15.99 -1.02
N ILE A 197 9.76 16.42 -1.36
CA ILE A 197 10.00 17.64 -2.15
C ILE A 197 9.51 17.47 -3.59
N LEU A 198 9.84 16.35 -4.24
CA LEU A 198 9.43 16.06 -5.64
C LEU A 198 7.91 15.97 -5.82
N SER A 199 7.20 15.50 -4.79
CA SER A 199 5.72 15.41 -4.78
C SER A 199 5.03 16.73 -4.39
N GLY A 200 5.80 17.74 -3.97
CA GLY A 200 5.26 19.01 -3.47
C GLY A 200 4.52 18.86 -2.12
N LEU A 201 4.78 17.80 -1.36
CA LEU A 201 4.13 17.53 -0.07
C LEU A 201 4.29 18.68 0.94
N PRO A 202 5.46 19.34 1.10
CA PRO A 202 5.58 20.48 2.00
C PRO A 202 4.69 21.65 1.61
N ASN A 203 4.50 21.89 0.30
CA ASN A 203 3.59 22.93 -0.18
C ASN A 203 2.12 22.55 0.04
N LYS A 204 1.77 21.27 -0.12
CA LYS A 204 0.42 20.76 0.21
C LYS A 204 0.13 20.86 1.72
N LEU A 205 1.11 20.57 2.57
CA LEU A 205 0.99 20.70 4.02
C LEU A 205 0.91 22.17 4.45
N ALA A 206 1.74 23.05 3.89
CA ALA A 206 1.70 24.47 4.18
C ALA A 206 0.37 25.10 3.73
N ALA A 207 -0.19 24.65 2.61
CA ALA A 207 -1.49 25.09 2.13
C ALA A 207 -2.64 24.76 3.10
N LEU A 208 -2.54 23.67 3.86
CA LEU A 208 -3.51 23.37 4.94
C LEU A 208 -3.46 24.40 6.07
N CYS A 209 -2.29 25.01 6.29
CA CYS A 209 -2.09 26.08 7.27
C CYS A 209 -2.19 27.49 6.65
N GLY A 210 -2.66 27.61 5.40
CA GLY A 210 -2.78 28.90 4.69
C GLY A 210 -1.45 29.56 4.29
N THR A 211 -0.34 28.82 4.31
CA THR A 211 0.99 29.33 3.96
C THR A 211 1.57 28.61 2.73
N MET A 212 2.59 29.18 2.09
CA MET A 212 3.39 28.48 1.08
C MET A 212 4.78 28.22 1.65
N ALA A 213 5.19 26.95 1.74
CA ALA A 213 6.50 26.59 2.29
C ALA A 213 7.65 27.08 1.39
N TYR A 214 7.53 26.90 0.07
CA TYR A 214 8.51 27.41 -0.89
C TYR A 214 7.88 27.63 -2.26
N LYS A 215 8.36 28.64 -2.98
CA LYS A 215 8.02 28.82 -4.40
C LYS A 215 8.71 27.71 -5.20
N GLN A 216 7.91 26.84 -5.81
CA GLN A 216 8.46 25.72 -6.56
C GLN A 216 9.31 26.26 -7.73
N PRO A 217 10.57 25.84 -7.87
CA PRO A 217 11.42 26.33 -8.95
C PRO A 217 10.84 25.91 -10.31
N SER A 218 10.94 26.77 -11.33
CA SER A 218 10.41 26.50 -12.67
C SER A 218 11.01 25.26 -13.34
N TRP A 219 12.19 24.83 -12.90
CA TRP A 219 12.90 23.65 -13.39
C TRP A 219 12.53 22.34 -12.67
N LEU A 220 11.75 22.39 -11.59
CA LEU A 220 11.37 21.21 -10.81
C LEU A 220 9.84 21.00 -10.87
N PRO A 221 9.32 20.33 -11.90
CA PRO A 221 7.90 20.00 -11.96
C PRO A 221 7.51 19.06 -10.82
N VAL A 222 6.27 19.20 -10.33
CA VAL A 222 5.68 18.24 -9.37
C VAL A 222 5.62 16.89 -10.07
N MET A 223 6.29 15.89 -9.50
CA MET A 223 6.29 14.54 -10.04
C MET A 223 4.98 13.85 -9.69
N GLU A 224 4.41 13.15 -10.67
CA GLU A 224 3.24 12.31 -10.47
C GLU A 224 3.60 11.01 -9.74
N PHE A 225 2.60 10.43 -9.07
CA PHE A 225 2.78 9.31 -8.14
C PHE A 225 3.62 8.10 -8.63
N PRO A 226 3.60 7.67 -9.92
CA PRO A 226 4.32 6.47 -10.34
C PRO A 226 5.84 6.59 -10.16
N TRP A 227 6.36 7.81 -10.20
CA TRP A 227 7.79 8.09 -10.12
C TRP A 227 8.32 8.18 -8.69
N TRP A 228 7.44 8.33 -7.70
CA TRP A 228 7.82 8.51 -6.30
C TRP A 228 8.63 7.33 -5.76
N ILE A 229 8.19 6.11 -6.05
CA ILE A 229 8.90 4.88 -5.64
C ILE A 229 10.26 4.79 -6.34
N CYS A 230 10.31 5.10 -7.63
CA CYS A 230 11.54 5.03 -8.42
C CYS A 230 12.62 5.97 -7.86
N PHE A 231 12.29 7.25 -7.71
CA PHE A 231 13.23 8.24 -7.17
C PHE A 231 13.60 7.96 -5.72
N GLY A 232 12.62 7.59 -4.88
CA GLY A 232 12.88 7.21 -3.49
C GLY A 232 13.84 6.03 -3.38
N THR A 233 13.68 5.03 -4.25
CA THR A 233 14.55 3.85 -4.31
C THR A 233 15.96 4.23 -4.75
N ILE A 234 16.10 5.00 -5.84
CA ILE A 234 17.39 5.43 -6.38
C ILE A 234 18.16 6.22 -5.33
N VAL A 235 17.54 7.25 -4.75
CA VAL A 235 18.18 8.12 -3.75
C VAL A 235 18.61 7.33 -2.53
N THR A 236 17.71 6.50 -1.99
CA THR A 236 18.01 5.70 -0.80
C THR A 236 19.12 4.71 -1.07
N PHE A 237 19.10 4.03 -2.21
CA PHE A 237 20.15 3.09 -2.62
C PHE A 237 21.50 3.80 -2.80
N SER A 238 21.53 4.94 -3.50
CA SER A 238 22.75 5.72 -3.72
C SER A 238 23.38 6.19 -2.41
N VAL A 239 22.56 6.67 -1.46
CA VAL A 239 23.04 7.10 -0.15
C VAL A 239 23.50 5.92 0.70
N ALA A 240 22.77 4.80 0.69
CA ALA A 240 23.10 3.61 1.46
C ALA A 240 24.47 3.02 1.07
N ILE A 241 24.83 3.03 -0.21
CA ILE A 241 26.12 2.50 -0.71
C ILE A 241 27.33 3.30 -0.24
N LEU A 242 27.16 4.58 0.10
CA LEU A 242 28.25 5.42 0.61
C LEU A 242 28.76 4.92 1.97
N PHE A 243 27.91 4.28 2.76
CA PHE A 243 28.29 3.71 4.05
C PHE A 243 28.82 2.29 3.87
N ARG A 244 30.03 2.02 4.40
CA ARG A 244 30.59 0.67 4.43
C ARG A 244 29.98 -0.14 5.57
N THR A 245 29.75 -1.42 5.33
CA THR A 245 29.33 -2.35 6.37
C THR A 245 30.50 -2.58 7.31
N THR A 246 30.35 -2.19 8.58
CA THR A 246 31.28 -2.58 9.63
C THR A 246 31.14 -4.09 9.81
N ARG A 247 32.24 -4.85 9.67
CA ARG A 247 32.23 -6.28 10.00
C ARG A 247 32.02 -6.43 11.51
N GLU A 248 30.78 -6.58 11.96
CA GLU A 248 30.50 -7.06 13.31
C GLU A 248 30.47 -8.60 13.33
N HIS A 249 30.94 -9.15 14.45
CA HIS A 249 31.55 -10.47 14.59
C HIS A 249 30.61 -11.63 14.23
N HIS A 250 31.19 -12.66 13.62
CA HIS A 250 30.60 -14.01 13.63
C HIS A 250 30.25 -14.39 15.08
N PRO A 251 29.04 -14.89 15.38
CA PRO A 251 28.82 -15.55 16.66
C PRO A 251 29.72 -16.80 16.72
N PRO A 252 30.31 -17.12 17.88
CA PRO A 252 31.08 -18.35 18.02
C PRO A 252 30.17 -19.56 17.76
N SER A 253 30.76 -20.52 17.05
CA SER A 253 30.23 -21.84 16.67
C SER A 253 29.50 -22.58 17.78
#